data_AF-A0A090QQC3-F1
#
_entry.id   AF-A0A090QQC3-F1
#
_cell.length_a   1.000
_cell.length_b   1.000
_cell.length_c   1.000
_cell.angle_alpha   90.00
_cell.angle_beta   90.00
_cell.angle_gamma   90.00
#
_symmetry.space_group_name_H-M   'P 1'
#
loop_
_entity.id
_entity.type
_entity.pdbx_description
1 polymer ?
#
loop_
_entity_poly.entity_id
_entity_poly.type
_entity_poly.pdbx_seq_one_letter_code
_entity_poly.pdbx_strand_id
1 'polypeptide(L)'
;MTVLGSLLYIIEGPENGFTSIPISIYWAIVTITTVGYGDIVPQTDLGKALASLTMLLGYSILAVPTGIITAELSQEMKTQRDFIRCMNCSTSGHEADAKYCRKCGTELPEHL
;
A
#
# COMPACT_ATOMS: atom_id res chain seq x y z
N MET A 1 7.28 12.26 -7.73
CA MET A 1 6.35 13.27 -8.28
C MET A 1 7.09 14.40 -8.99
N THR A 2 7.85 15.23 -8.27
CA THR A 2 8.52 16.42 -8.82
C THR A 2 9.48 16.08 -9.96
N VAL A 3 10.39 15.12 -9.76
CA VAL A 3 11.37 14.71 -10.78
C VAL A 3 10.68 14.17 -12.05
N LEU A 4 9.70 13.28 -11.89
CA LEU A 4 8.96 12.69 -13.02
C LEU A 4 8.13 13.75 -13.77
N GLY A 5 7.45 14.63 -13.05
CA GLY A 5 6.69 15.74 -13.63
C GLY A 5 7.59 16.73 -14.38
N SER A 6 8.76 17.07 -13.82
CA SER A 6 9.74 17.93 -14.51
C SER A 6 10.32 17.27 -15.77
N LEU A 7 10.60 15.96 -15.74
CA LEU A 7 11.07 15.23 -16.92
C LEU A 7 10.00 15.17 -18.02
N LEU A 8 8.74 14.89 -17.68
CA LEU A 8 7.65 14.90 -18.65
C LEU A 8 7.40 16.28 -19.24
N TYR A 9 7.49 17.35 -18.43
CA TYR A 9 7.39 18.71 -18.94
C TYR A 9 8.42 18.99 -20.04
N ILE A 10 9.66 18.51 -19.87
CA ILE A 10 10.74 18.68 -20.86
C ILE A 10 10.52 17.81 -22.10
N ILE A 11 10.02 16.58 -21.93
CA ILE A 11 9.86 15.61 -23.03
C ILE A 11 8.62 15.91 -23.89
N GLU A 12 7.48 16.21 -23.26
CA GLU A 12 6.20 16.42 -23.93
C GLU A 12 5.96 17.88 -24.31
N GLY A 13 6.46 18.82 -23.51
CA GLY A 13 6.27 20.25 -23.73
C GLY A 13 4.81 20.73 -23.66
N PRO A 14 4.59 22.04 -23.87
CA PRO A 14 3.27 22.66 -23.80
C PRO A 14 2.31 22.21 -24.91
N GLU A 15 2.84 21.72 -26.03
CA GLU A 15 2.08 21.24 -27.19
C GLU A 15 1.23 19.99 -26.91
N ASN A 16 1.65 19.16 -25.95
CA ASN A 16 0.93 17.95 -25.53
C ASN A 16 0.16 18.15 -24.20
N GLY A 17 -0.11 19.40 -23.79
CA GLY A 17 -0.87 19.73 -22.58
C GLY A 17 -0.02 19.85 -21.30
N PHE A 18 1.28 19.57 -21.37
CA PHE A 18 2.22 19.78 -20.26
C PHE A 18 2.72 21.24 -20.25
N THR A 19 1.81 22.18 -20.03
CA THR A 19 2.08 23.62 -20.18
C THR A 19 2.89 24.24 -19.03
N SER A 20 2.92 23.58 -17.87
CA SER A 20 3.73 24.01 -16.72
C SER A 20 4.18 22.83 -15.86
N ILE A 21 5.21 23.04 -15.04
CA ILE A 21 5.72 22.03 -14.09
C ILE A 21 4.61 21.58 -13.11
N PRO A 22 3.79 22.48 -12.51
CA PRO A 22 2.70 22.05 -11.62
C PRO A 22 1.67 21.14 -12.29
N ILE A 23 1.33 21.40 -13.55
CA ILE A 23 0.40 20.55 -14.33
C ILE A 23 0.99 19.16 -14.55
N SER A 24 2.30 19.10 -14.83
CA SER A 24 3.02 17.84 -15.01
C SER A 24 3.14 17.06 -13.70
N ILE A 25 3.27 17.76 -12.56
CA ILE A 25 3.22 17.17 -11.22
C ILE A 25 1.83 16.63 -10.92
N TYR A 26 0.76 17.35 -11.28
CA TYR A 26 -0.61 16.88 -11.15
C TYR A 26 -0.82 15.56 -11.89
N TRP A 27 -0.37 15.47 -13.15
CA TRP A 27 -0.40 14.22 -13.90
C TRP A 27 0.36 13.08 -13.19
N ALA A 28 1.55 13.36 -12.65
CA ALA A 28 2.36 12.37 -11.95
C ALA A 28 1.67 11.88 -10.66
N ILE A 29 1.00 12.78 -9.93
CA ILE A 29 0.21 12.43 -8.73
C ILE A 29 -0.94 11.50 -9.13
N VAL A 30 -1.79 11.91 -10.08
CA VAL A 30 -2.96 11.14 -10.54
C VAL A 30 -2.56 9.75 -11.07
N THR A 31 -1.41 9.66 -11.72
CA THR A 31 -0.89 8.38 -12.25
C THR A 31 -0.36 7.48 -11.14
N ILE A 32 0.46 8.00 -10.21
CA ILE A 32 1.02 7.19 -9.12
C ILE A 32 -0.04 6.78 -8.10
N THR A 33 -1.05 7.62 -7.85
CA THR A 33 -2.20 7.25 -7.02
C THR A 33 -3.16 6.30 -7.74
N THR A 34 -2.85 5.88 -8.97
CA THR A 34 -3.65 4.96 -9.79
C THR A 34 -5.06 5.48 -10.14
N VAL A 35 -5.30 6.79 -10.01
CA VAL A 35 -6.60 7.41 -10.33
C VAL A 35 -6.80 7.50 -11.84
N GLY A 36 -5.80 8.00 -12.57
CA GLY A 36 -5.77 7.97 -14.04
C GLY A 36 -6.94 8.66 -14.75
N TYR A 37 -7.24 9.93 -14.44
CA TYR A 37 -8.34 10.67 -15.09
C TYR A 37 -8.27 10.71 -16.62
N GLY A 38 -7.06 10.68 -17.20
CA GLY A 38 -6.87 10.69 -18.65
C GLY A 38 -7.11 12.05 -19.32
N ASP A 39 -7.24 13.12 -18.51
CA ASP A 39 -7.36 14.51 -18.94
C ASP A 39 -6.08 15.04 -19.60
N ILE A 40 -4.92 14.56 -19.13
CA ILE A 40 -3.61 14.83 -19.72
C ILE A 40 -2.88 13.49 -19.82
N VAL A 41 -2.32 13.18 -20.98
CA VAL A 41 -1.55 11.94 -21.20
C VAL A 41 -0.36 12.20 -22.12
N PRO A 42 0.80 11.56 -21.87
CA PRO A 42 1.94 11.68 -22.75
C PRO A 42 1.66 11.08 -24.12
N GLN A 43 1.98 11.84 -25.17
CA GLN A 43 1.74 11.46 -26.56
C GLN A 43 2.99 10.89 -27.22
N THR A 44 4.18 11.36 -26.80
CA THR A 44 5.46 10.94 -27.37
C THR A 44 5.83 9.52 -26.93
N ASP A 45 6.59 8.82 -27.76
CA ASP A 45 7.05 7.46 -27.45
C ASP A 45 7.95 7.43 -26.20
N LEU A 46 8.81 8.45 -26.02
CA LEU A 46 9.62 8.61 -24.82
C LEU A 46 8.77 8.93 -23.58
N GLY A 47 7.76 9.79 -23.72
CA GLY A 47 6.83 10.11 -22.63
C GLY A 47 6.02 8.90 -22.20
N LYS A 48 5.58 8.06 -23.15
CA LYS A 48 4.89 6.79 -22.88
C LYS A 48 5.81 5.78 -22.17
N ALA A 49 7.08 5.69 -22.56
CA ALA A 49 8.05 4.85 -21.85
C ALA A 49 8.23 5.32 -20.40
N LEU A 50 8.39 6.63 -20.17
CA LEU A 50 8.50 7.20 -18.83
C LEU A 50 7.21 7.01 -18.01
N ALA A 51 6.04 7.07 -18.67
CA ALA A 51 4.76 6.82 -18.02
C ALA A 51 4.62 5.37 -17.55
N SER A 52 5.03 4.40 -18.38
CA SER A 52 5.02 2.99 -17.98
C SER A 52 5.92 2.74 -16.75
N LEU A 53 7.11 3.36 -16.71
CA LEU A 53 7.99 3.29 -15.54
C LEU A 53 7.35 3.94 -14.30
N THR A 54 6.68 5.08 -14.50
CA THR A 54 5.97 5.79 -13.43
C THR A 54 4.87 4.94 -12.81
N MET A 55 4.13 4.17 -13.61
CA MET A 55 3.10 3.24 -13.13
C MET A 55 3.70 2.13 -12.25
N LEU A 56 4.85 1.56 -12.65
CA LEU A 56 5.55 0.54 -11.86
C LEU A 56 6.09 1.10 -10.52
N LEU A 57 6.63 2.33 -10.56
CA LEU A 57 7.07 3.03 -9.36
C LEU A 57 5.91 3.33 -8.41
N GLY A 58 4.73 3.62 -8.95
CA GLY A 58 3.53 3.88 -8.16
C GLY A 58 3.16 2.71 -7.25
N TYR A 59 3.17 1.48 -7.77
CA TYR A 59 2.93 0.27 -6.97
C TYR A 59 3.95 0.13 -5.83
N SER A 60 5.22 0.43 -6.09
CA SER A 60 6.28 0.34 -5.09
C SER A 60 6.08 1.34 -3.95
N ILE A 61 5.62 2.55 -4.27
CA ILE A 61 5.34 3.61 -3.29
C ILE A 61 4.14 3.25 -2.42
N LEU A 62 3.10 2.65 -3.01
CA LEU A 62 1.90 2.24 -2.26
C LEU A 62 2.17 1.04 -1.33
N ALA A 63 3.09 0.14 -1.71
CA ALA A 63 3.40 -1.05 -0.91
C ALA A 63 4.01 -0.73 0.47
N VAL A 64 4.83 0.31 0.57
CA VAL A 64 5.54 0.67 1.82
C VAL A 64 4.57 1.07 2.95
N PRO A 65 3.70 2.09 2.80
CA PRO A 65 2.78 2.49 3.87
C PRO A 65 1.79 1.38 4.21
N THR A 66 1.27 0.65 3.23
CA THR A 66 0.40 -0.51 3.48
C THR A 66 1.13 -1.59 4.27
N GLY A 67 2.39 -1.88 3.93
CA GLY A 67 3.22 -2.85 4.64
C GLY A 67 3.49 -2.44 6.10
N ILE A 68 3.81 -1.17 6.34
CA ILE A 68 4.03 -0.64 7.71
C ILE A 68 2.74 -0.79 8.54
N ILE A 69 1.61 -0.32 8.03
CA ILE A 69 0.32 -0.40 8.76
C ILE A 69 -0.06 -1.86 9.03
N THR A 70 0.14 -2.73 8.05
CA THR A 70 -0.16 -4.16 8.18
C THR A 70 0.75 -4.84 9.22
N ALA A 71 2.03 -4.47 9.27
CA ALA A 71 2.97 -4.99 10.26
C ALA A 71 2.56 -4.60 11.69
N GLU A 72 2.23 -3.32 11.91
CA GLU A 72 1.76 -2.83 13.20
C GLU A 72 0.44 -3.51 13.62
N LEU A 73 -0.53 -3.58 12.71
CA LEU A 73 -1.79 -4.28 12.99
C LEU A 73 -1.57 -5.76 13.30
N SER A 74 -0.71 -6.45 12.54
CA SER A 74 -0.40 -7.86 12.78
C SER A 74 0.32 -8.06 14.12
N GLN A 75 1.13 -7.10 14.56
CA GLN A 75 1.80 -7.15 15.86
C GLN A 75 0.82 -6.95 17.02
N GLU A 76 -0.12 -6.00 16.91
CA GLU A 76 -1.20 -5.82 17.90
C GLU A 76 -2.09 -7.06 17.99
N MET A 77 -2.51 -7.61 16.83
CA MET A 77 -3.30 -8.85 16.79
C MET A 77 -2.55 -10.03 17.43
N LYS A 78 -1.23 -10.14 17.22
CA LYS A 78 -0.42 -11.18 17.86
C LYS A 78 -0.35 -11.01 19.37
N THR A 79 -0.21 -9.77 19.84
CA THR A 79 -0.19 -9.43 21.26
C THR A 79 -1.48 -9.88 21.95
N GLN A 80 -2.64 -9.63 21.34
CA GLN A 80 -3.94 -10.13 21.81
C GLN A 80 -3.97 -11.67 21.93
N ARG A 81 -3.49 -12.40 20.92
CA ARG A 81 -3.46 -13.88 20.90
C ARG A 81 -2.56 -14.49 21.99
N ASP A 82 -1.50 -13.79 22.40
CA ASP A 82 -0.55 -14.28 23.40
C ASP A 82 -1.05 -14.12 24.86
N PHE A 83 -2.09 -13.30 25.10
CA PHE A 83 -2.72 -13.17 26.42
C PHE A 83 -3.60 -14.38 26.80
N ILE A 84 -4.14 -15.11 25.83
CA ILE A 84 -4.94 -16.31 26.09
C ILE A 84 -4.00 -17.50 26.33
N ARG A 85 -3.85 -17.91 27.59
CA ARG A 85 -3.10 -19.12 27.96
C ARG A 85 -4.05 -20.23 28.37
N CYS A 86 -3.89 -21.40 27.76
CA CYS A 86 -4.62 -22.58 28.20
C CYS A 86 -4.18 -23.01 29.60
N MET A 87 -5.12 -23.12 30.54
CA MET A 87 -4.84 -23.53 31.92
C MET A 87 -4.40 -25.01 32.04
N ASN A 88 -4.76 -25.85 31.08
CA ASN A 88 -4.43 -27.28 31.12
C ASN A 88 -3.04 -27.60 30.54
N CYS A 89 -2.70 -27.05 29.37
CA CYS A 89 -1.46 -27.39 28.65
C CYS A 89 -0.50 -26.21 28.44
N SER A 90 -0.83 -25.04 28.99
CA SER A 90 -0.03 -23.80 28.90
C SER A 90 0.26 -23.29 27.49
N THR A 91 -0.43 -23.82 26.47
CA THR A 91 -0.30 -23.33 25.09
C THR A 91 -0.92 -21.95 24.97
N SER A 92 -0.20 -21.02 24.34
CA SER A 92 -0.66 -19.67 23.97
C SER A 92 -0.84 -19.51 22.46
N GLY A 93 -1.26 -18.32 22.03
CA GLY A 93 -1.43 -17.98 20.62
C GLY A 93 -2.72 -18.53 20.02
N HIS A 94 -3.79 -18.56 20.80
CA HIS A 94 -5.14 -18.91 20.32
C HIS A 94 -5.76 -17.71 19.62
N GLU A 95 -6.66 -17.96 18.67
CA GLU A 95 -7.46 -16.88 18.05
C GLU A 95 -8.37 -16.23 19.10
N ALA A 96 -8.74 -14.97 18.90
CA ALA A 96 -9.51 -14.21 19.88
C ALA A 96 -10.90 -14.80 20.15
N ASP A 97 -11.44 -15.55 19.19
CA ASP A 97 -12.73 -16.24 19.22
C ASP A 97 -12.60 -17.75 19.47
N ALA A 98 -11.41 -18.24 19.82
CA ALA A 98 -11.18 -19.65 20.07
C ALA A 98 -11.85 -20.11 21.37
N LYS A 99 -12.86 -20.99 21.24
CA LYS A 99 -13.54 -21.62 22.40
C LYS A 99 -12.75 -22.79 23.01
N TYR A 100 -11.91 -23.45 22.21
CA TYR A 100 -11.15 -24.63 22.61
C TYR A 100 -9.67 -24.47 22.28
N CYS A 101 -8.81 -25.06 23.12
CA CYS A 101 -7.38 -25.07 22.93
C CYS A 101 -6.98 -25.88 21.68
N ARG A 102 -6.24 -25.26 20.75
CA ARG A 102 -5.73 -25.90 19.53
C ARG A 102 -4.83 -27.14 19.73
N LYS A 103 -4.30 -27.35 20.94
CA LYS A 103 -3.37 -28.44 21.26
C LYS A 103 -4.02 -29.56 22.06
N CYS A 104 -4.74 -29.24 23.13
CA CYS A 104 -5.29 -30.25 24.05
C CYS A 104 -6.83 -30.34 24.03
N GLY A 105 -7.52 -29.49 23.27
CA GLY A 105 -8.98 -29.51 23.13
C GLY A 105 -9.77 -29.04 24.36
N THR A 106 -9.10 -28.60 25.43
CA THR A 106 -9.77 -28.07 26.63
C THR A 106 -10.40 -26.71 26.33
N GLU A 107 -11.57 -26.46 26.91
CA GLU A 107 -12.27 -25.17 26.81
C GLU A 107 -11.38 -24.04 27.35
N LEU A 108 -11.35 -22.93 26.61
CA LEU A 108 -10.62 -21.71 26.99
C LEU A 108 -11.57 -20.78 27.76
N PRO A 109 -11.06 -20.00 28.73
CA PRO A 109 -11.88 -19.03 29.44
C PRO A 109 -12.41 -17.97 28.45
N GLU A 110 -13.73 -17.77 28.41
CA GLU A 110 -14.34 -16.67 27.65
C GLU A 110 -13.83 -15.33 28.19
N HIS A 111 -13.39 -14.47 27.28
CA HIS A 111 -12.95 -13.11 27.61
C HIS A 111 -14.09 -12.34 28.31
N LEU A 112 -13.84 -11.85 29.53
CA LEU A 112 -14.62 -10.79 30.20
C LEU A 112 -14.25 -9.42 29.63
#